data_AF-A0A7C3L1Y1-F1
#
_entry.id   AF-A0A7C3L1Y1-F1
#
_cell.length_a   1.000
_cell.length_b   1.000
_cell.length_c   1.000
_cell.angle_alpha   90.00
_cell.angle_beta   90.00
_cell.angle_gamma   90.00
#
_symmetry.space_group_name_H-M   'P 1'
#
loop_
_entity.id
_entity.type
_entity.pdbx_description
1 polymer ?
#
loop_
_entity_poly.entity_id
_entity_poly.type
_entity_poly.pdbx_seq_one_letter_code
_entity_poly.pdbx_strand_id
1 'polypeptide(L)'
;MELKEIIKLQEEFTKEAFPEFWNFKNENDFLYALLYFSNALCGESGELANLVKKIVRDKIYRNLEINFEEYKEKIKEEIADVFIYIINLSVLLNIDLEKAFLRKFRYK
;
A
#
# COMPACT_ATOMS: atom_id res chain seq x y z
N MET A 1 14.99 -1.37 11.30
CA MET A 1 14.72 -2.49 10.38
C MET A 1 15.00 -2.02 8.97
N GLU A 2 15.66 -2.84 8.18
CA GLU A 2 15.88 -2.59 6.75
C GLU A 2 14.62 -2.95 5.95
N LEU A 3 14.47 -2.39 4.74
CA LEU A 3 13.30 -2.64 3.90
C LEU A 3 13.12 -4.14 3.59
N LYS A 4 14.23 -4.85 3.33
CA LYS A 4 14.22 -6.31 3.16
C LYS A 4 13.61 -7.06 4.36
N GLU A 5 13.85 -6.62 5.58
CA GLU A 5 13.29 -7.26 6.78
C GLU A 5 11.78 -6.99 6.88
N ILE A 6 11.35 -5.78 6.55
CA ILE A 6 9.93 -5.40 6.52
C ILE A 6 9.17 -6.21 5.46
N ILE A 7 9.74 -6.35 4.26
CA ILE A 7 9.17 -7.17 3.17
C ILE A 7 9.01 -8.61 3.62
N LYS A 8 10.03 -9.17 4.28
CA LYS A 8 9.97 -10.55 4.78
C LYS A 8 8.88 -10.73 5.84
N LEU A 9 8.79 -9.83 6.82
CA LEU A 9 7.72 -9.87 7.82
C LEU A 9 6.33 -9.81 7.18
N GLN A 10 6.17 -8.91 6.20
CA GLN A 10 4.90 -8.75 5.51
C GLN A 10 4.56 -9.98 4.66
N GLU A 11 5.54 -10.58 3.98
CA GLU A 11 5.37 -11.82 3.21
C GLU A 11 4.94 -12.98 4.11
N GLU A 12 5.57 -13.15 5.27
CA GLU A 12 5.20 -14.17 6.25
C GLU A 12 3.77 -13.95 6.75
N PHE A 13 3.44 -12.73 7.16
CA PHE A 13 2.12 -12.36 7.65
C PHE A 13 1.02 -12.60 6.59
N THR A 14 1.20 -12.11 5.37
CA THR A 14 0.15 -12.20 4.34
C THR A 14 -0.11 -13.63 3.89
N LYS A 15 0.92 -14.49 3.87
CA LYS A 15 0.77 -15.92 3.55
C LYS A 15 0.05 -16.69 4.65
N GLU A 16 0.24 -16.29 5.91
CA GLU A 16 -0.46 -16.89 7.05
C GLU A 16 -1.91 -16.41 7.14
N ALA A 17 -2.13 -15.11 7.04
CA ALA A 17 -3.45 -14.50 7.21
C ALA A 17 -4.39 -14.74 6.02
N PHE A 18 -3.84 -14.82 4.80
CA PHE A 18 -4.63 -14.93 3.57
C PHE A 18 -4.05 -15.96 2.56
N PRO A 19 -3.93 -17.23 2.95
CA PRO A 19 -3.25 -18.27 2.17
C PRO A 19 -3.83 -18.49 0.76
N GLU A 20 -5.11 -18.16 0.54
CA GLU A 20 -5.79 -18.27 -0.74
C GLU A 20 -5.20 -17.36 -1.83
N PHE A 21 -4.62 -16.21 -1.47
CA PHE A 21 -3.98 -15.30 -2.42
C PHE A 21 -2.54 -15.70 -2.77
N TRP A 22 -2.03 -16.78 -2.18
CA TRP A 22 -0.63 -17.21 -2.32
C TRP A 22 -0.46 -18.67 -2.76
N ASN A 23 -1.56 -19.43 -2.85
CA ASN A 23 -1.55 -20.83 -3.28
C ASN A 23 -2.24 -21.03 -4.64
N PHE A 24 -1.47 -20.86 -5.71
CA PHE A 24 -1.99 -20.91 -7.09
C PHE A 24 -2.01 -22.34 -7.63
N LYS A 25 -3.16 -22.80 -8.10
CA LYS A 25 -3.30 -24.10 -8.80
C LYS A 25 -3.14 -23.95 -10.31
N ASN A 26 -3.38 -22.75 -10.84
CA ASN A 26 -3.30 -22.43 -12.25
C ASN A 26 -3.04 -20.92 -12.46
N GLU A 27 -2.83 -20.51 -13.71
CA GLU A 27 -2.55 -19.12 -14.08
C GLU A 27 -3.68 -18.16 -13.72
N ASN A 28 -4.95 -18.57 -13.80
CA ASN A 28 -6.06 -17.68 -13.44
C ASN A 28 -6.03 -17.32 -11.96
N ASP A 29 -5.66 -18.25 -11.07
CA ASP A 29 -5.56 -17.97 -9.63
C ASP A 29 -4.53 -16.85 -9.37
N PHE A 30 -3.38 -16.91 -10.05
CA PHE A 30 -2.36 -15.87 -10.00
C PHE A 30 -2.88 -14.53 -10.53
N LEU A 31 -3.57 -14.53 -11.69
CA LEU A 31 -4.13 -13.32 -12.27
C LEU A 31 -5.22 -12.69 -11.38
N TYR A 32 -6.00 -13.50 -10.67
CA TYR A 32 -6.97 -13.00 -9.69
C TYR A 32 -6.29 -12.37 -8.47
N ALA A 33 -5.22 -12.97 -7.96
CA ALA A 33 -4.45 -12.37 -6.87
C ALA A 33 -3.80 -11.05 -7.31
N LEU A 34 -3.25 -10.99 -8.52
CA LEU A 34 -2.69 -9.78 -9.10
C LEU A 34 -3.74 -8.67 -9.25
N LEU A 35 -4.92 -9.01 -9.79
CA LEU A 35 -6.05 -8.08 -9.89
C LEU A 35 -6.47 -7.57 -8.51
N TYR A 36 -6.59 -8.47 -7.53
CA TYR A 36 -7.00 -8.14 -6.17
C TYR A 36 -6.02 -7.14 -5.52
N PHE A 37 -4.72 -7.47 -5.47
CA PHE A 37 -3.74 -6.58 -4.84
C PHE A 37 -3.60 -5.25 -5.59
N SER A 38 -3.71 -5.24 -6.92
CA SER A 38 -3.72 -4.00 -7.69
C SER A 38 -4.93 -3.12 -7.37
N ASN A 39 -6.11 -3.71 -7.21
CA ASN A 39 -7.31 -2.96 -6.86
C ASN A 39 -7.27 -2.48 -5.41
N ALA A 40 -6.79 -3.30 -4.49
CA ALA A 40 -6.63 -2.94 -3.09
C ALA A 40 -5.65 -1.76 -2.93
N LEU A 41 -4.50 -1.78 -3.62
CA LEU A 41 -3.58 -0.63 -3.69
C LEU A 41 -4.28 0.66 -4.10
N CYS A 42 -5.12 0.61 -5.14
CA CYS A 42 -5.89 1.77 -5.59
C CYS A 42 -6.96 2.19 -4.57
N GLY A 43 -7.56 1.22 -3.87
CA GLY A 43 -8.49 1.44 -2.76
C GLY A 43 -7.84 2.29 -1.67
N GLU A 44 -6.76 1.78 -1.06
CA GLU A 44 -6.05 2.48 0.03
C GLU A 44 -5.49 3.83 -0.43
N SER A 45 -4.99 3.91 -1.67
CA SER A 45 -4.53 5.19 -2.24
C SER A 45 -5.68 6.20 -2.37
N GLY A 46 -6.88 5.71 -2.67
CA GLY A 46 -8.10 6.49 -2.73
C GLY A 46 -8.58 6.95 -1.36
N GLU A 47 -8.45 6.09 -0.33
CA GLU A 47 -8.77 6.43 1.06
C GLU A 47 -7.85 7.54 1.59
N LEU A 48 -6.53 7.39 1.37
CA LEU A 48 -5.55 8.44 1.62
C LEU A 48 -5.93 9.77 0.95
N ALA A 49 -6.20 9.74 -0.36
CA ALA A 49 -6.58 10.94 -1.11
C ALA A 49 -7.90 11.56 -0.59
N ASN A 50 -8.87 10.73 -0.22
CA ASN A 50 -10.14 11.16 0.31
C ASN A 50 -9.99 11.82 1.69
N LEU A 51 -9.08 11.32 2.54
CA LEU A 51 -8.76 11.93 3.82
C LEU A 51 -8.18 13.34 3.63
N VAL A 52 -7.19 13.49 2.75
CA VAL A 52 -6.60 14.81 2.41
C VAL A 52 -7.66 15.76 1.84
N LYS A 53 -8.55 15.27 0.96
CA LYS A 53 -9.66 16.05 0.42
C LYS A 53 -10.59 16.57 1.53
N LYS A 54 -10.92 15.74 2.54
CA LYS A 54 -11.76 16.14 3.68
C LYS A 54 -11.09 17.26 4.49
N ILE A 55 -9.80 17.12 4.80
CA ILE A 55 -9.02 18.13 5.52
C ILE A 55 -9.07 19.48 4.81
N VAL A 56 -8.76 19.50 3.51
CA VAL A 56 -8.77 20.73 2.70
C VAL A 56 -10.18 21.33 2.65
N ARG A 57 -11.20 20.50 2.44
CA ARG A 57 -12.59 20.96 2.40
C ARG A 57 -13.01 21.63 3.70
N ASP A 58 -12.71 20.99 4.82
CA ASP A 58 -13.21 21.44 6.11
C ASP A 58 -12.41 22.66 6.62
N LYS A 59 -11.07 22.68 6.44
CA LYS A 59 -10.23 23.82 6.85
C LYS A 59 -10.27 25.00 5.90
N ILE A 60 -10.14 24.78 4.59
CA ILE A 60 -10.00 25.88 3.61
C ILE A 60 -11.36 26.33 3.11
N TYR A 61 -12.22 25.41 2.66
CA TYR A 61 -13.48 25.79 2.02
C TYR A 61 -14.60 26.10 3.01
N ARG A 62 -14.58 25.49 4.21
CA ARG A 62 -15.60 25.72 5.26
C ARG A 62 -15.08 26.53 6.44
N ASN A 63 -13.79 26.86 6.46
CA ASN A 63 -13.13 27.61 7.53
C ASN A 63 -13.39 27.04 8.94
N LEU A 64 -13.51 25.70 9.04
CA LEU A 64 -13.69 25.01 10.32
C LEU A 64 -12.35 24.92 11.04
N GLU A 65 -12.40 24.99 12.37
CA GLU A 65 -11.27 24.64 13.20
C GLU A 65 -11.05 23.11 13.11
N ILE A 66 -9.84 22.70 12.77
CA ILE A 66 -9.45 21.29 12.71
C ILE A 66 -8.17 21.10 13.51
N ASN A 67 -8.10 20.00 14.24
CA ASN A 67 -6.88 19.52 14.85
C ASN A 67 -6.13 18.65 13.83
N PHE A 68 -5.08 19.20 13.21
CA PHE A 68 -4.34 18.46 12.18
C PHE A 68 -3.62 17.22 12.73
N GLU A 69 -3.26 17.21 14.02
CA GLU A 69 -2.55 16.07 14.60
C GLU A 69 -3.43 14.80 14.64
N GLU A 70 -4.75 14.95 14.84
CA GLU A 70 -5.70 13.83 14.75
C GLU A 70 -5.81 13.26 13.33
N TYR A 71 -5.63 14.11 12.31
CA TYR A 71 -5.62 13.66 10.92
C TYR A 71 -4.28 13.04 10.52
N LYS A 72 -3.18 13.46 11.14
CA LYS A 72 -1.85 12.97 10.83
C LYS A 72 -1.69 11.48 11.17
N GLU A 73 -2.26 11.03 12.28
CA GLU A 73 -2.27 9.58 12.61
C GLU A 73 -3.07 8.78 11.58
N LYS A 74 -4.25 9.27 11.17
CA LYS A 74 -5.03 8.63 10.10
C LYS A 74 -4.28 8.60 8.77
N ILE A 75 -3.66 9.72 8.37
CA ILE A 75 -2.83 9.78 7.16
C ILE A 75 -1.70 8.75 7.23
N LYS A 76 -1.07 8.60 8.39
CA LYS A 76 0.01 7.64 8.60
C LYS A 76 -0.48 6.20 8.44
N GLU A 77 -1.66 5.86 8.94
CA GLU A 77 -2.29 4.54 8.73
C GLU A 77 -2.51 4.29 7.23
N GLU A 78 -3.16 5.21 6.53
CA GLU A 78 -3.45 5.08 5.09
C GLU A 78 -2.17 4.98 4.23
N ILE A 79 -1.11 5.71 4.60
CA ILE A 79 0.20 5.58 3.94
C ILE A 79 0.79 4.18 4.16
N ALA A 80 0.66 3.64 5.37
CA ALA A 80 1.12 2.29 5.69
C ALA A 80 0.35 1.24 4.89
N ASP A 81 -0.97 1.39 4.75
CA ASP A 81 -1.82 0.48 3.97
C ASP A 81 -1.46 0.49 2.48
N VAL A 82 -1.27 1.69 1.90
CA VAL A 82 -0.74 1.83 0.53
C VAL A 82 0.61 1.12 0.40
N PHE A 83 1.50 1.30 1.36
CA PHE A 83 2.82 0.70 1.34
C PHE A 83 2.78 -0.83 1.46
N ILE A 84 1.89 -1.37 2.29
CA ILE A 84 1.65 -2.81 2.43
C ILE A 84 1.27 -3.43 1.09
N TYR A 85 0.36 -2.81 0.32
CA TYR A 85 -0.02 -3.37 -0.98
C TYR A 85 1.05 -3.21 -2.06
N ILE A 86 1.91 -2.18 -1.98
CA ILE A 86 3.12 -2.10 -2.81
C ILE A 86 4.05 -3.29 -2.50
N ILE A 87 4.25 -3.60 -1.21
CA ILE A 87 5.05 -4.76 -0.80
C ILE A 87 4.41 -6.05 -1.30
N ASN A 88 3.12 -6.28 -1.05
CA ASN A 88 2.42 -7.50 -1.45
C ASN A 88 2.54 -7.73 -2.97
N LEU A 89 2.36 -6.68 -3.79
CA LEU A 89 2.56 -6.76 -5.23
C LEU A 89 4.01 -7.09 -5.60
N SER A 90 5.00 -6.48 -4.92
CA SER A 90 6.41 -6.78 -5.17
C SER A 90 6.75 -8.24 -4.84
N VAL A 91 6.19 -8.78 -3.76
CA VAL A 91 6.36 -10.18 -3.36
C VAL A 91 5.69 -11.10 -4.37
N LEU A 92 4.43 -10.83 -4.73
CA LEU A 92 3.66 -11.63 -5.71
C LEU A 92 4.38 -11.71 -7.06
N LEU A 93 4.96 -10.60 -7.52
CA LEU A 93 5.66 -10.51 -8.80
C LEU A 93 7.15 -10.85 -8.72
N ASN A 94 7.65 -11.26 -7.54
CA ASN A 94 9.07 -11.52 -7.28
C ASN A 94 10.00 -10.36 -7.70
N ILE A 95 9.61 -9.13 -7.36
CA ILE A 95 10.33 -7.90 -7.67
C ILE A 95 11.22 -7.50 -6.49
N ASP A 96 12.51 -7.33 -6.76
CA ASP A 96 13.43 -6.65 -5.84
C ASP A 96 13.14 -5.13 -5.86
N LEU A 97 12.33 -4.69 -4.89
CA LEU A 97 11.82 -3.32 -4.82
C LEU A 97 12.94 -2.29 -4.64
N GLU A 98 13.98 -2.61 -3.86
CA GLU A 98 15.14 -1.75 -3.65
C GLU A 98 15.91 -1.54 -4.96
N LYS A 99 16.24 -2.63 -5.67
CA LYS A 99 16.91 -2.52 -6.98
C LYS A 99 16.04 -1.80 -7.99
N ALA A 100 14.73 -2.06 -8.00
CA ALA A 100 13.80 -1.37 -8.90
C ALA A 100 13.77 0.14 -8.65
N PHE A 101 13.73 0.56 -7.38
CA PHE A 101 13.80 1.95 -6.98
C PHE A 101 15.14 2.60 -7.37
N LEU A 102 16.26 1.99 -6.99
CA LEU A 102 17.61 2.51 -7.28
C LEU A 102 17.85 2.64 -8.79
N ARG A 103 17.38 1.68 -9.58
CA ARG A 103 17.44 1.76 -11.04
C ARG A 103 16.68 2.98 -11.55
N LYS A 104 15.43 3.20 -11.11
CA LYS A 104 14.64 4.37 -11.52
C LYS A 104 15.25 5.69 -11.05
N PHE A 105 15.85 5.72 -9.86
CA PHE A 105 16.52 6.91 -9.33
C PHE A 105 17.72 7.32 -10.19
N ARG A 106 18.54 6.36 -10.66
CA ARG A 106 19.70 6.62 -11.54
C ARG A 106 19.34 7.06 -12.96
N TYR A 107 18.08 6.86 -13.37
CA TYR A 107 17.54 7.31 -14.67
C TYR A 107 16.72 8.60 -14.57
N LYS A 108 16.73 9.27 -13.41
CA LYS A 108 16.31 10.66 -13.25
C LYS A 108 17.53 11.57 -13.22
#